data_AF-A0A2E4ZVH2-F1
#
_entry.id   AF-A0A2E4ZVH2-F1
#
_cell.length_a   1.000
_cell.length_b   1.000
_cell.length_c   1.000
_cell.angle_alpha   90.00
_cell.angle_beta   90.00
_cell.angle_gamma   90.00
#
_symmetry.space_group_name_H-M   'P 1'
#
loop_
_entity.id
_entity.type
_entity.pdbx_description
1 polymer ?
#
loop_
_entity_poly.entity_id
_entity_poly.type
_entity_poly.pdbx_seq_one_letter_code
_entity_poly.pdbx_strand_id
1 'polypeptide(L)'
;MRVLVTASLLALLLSPTVREVAAKQTKTHPEIQVVDANWQASLRDIHAVLHSASSQLWPHAAQQKLNTIVVNRSDSGPIVLFRRGDKGQYFVNLDTNQQFWCQYAFQFSHEFGHIICGYKAGSNDNQWFEESLCETASLFAMRRMTEAWKTKAPYPNWKSYGPQFRKYAQDRIDEHPWPKQKTIAQWYRENADALRKNPTNRQKNTTVATQLLPIFEEKPERWAATAYLNVGKTNKSIDFRTYLADWRAACPLKNKAFVTEIARLFGMKLPSGNR
;
A
#
# COMPACT_ATOMS: atom_id res chain seq x y z
N MET A 1 86.94 4.56 -0.89
CA MET A 1 85.94 5.30 -0.10
C MET A 1 85.19 6.24 -1.04
N ARG A 2 84.00 5.84 -1.50
CA ARG A 2 82.94 6.71 -2.08
C ARG A 2 81.71 5.82 -2.31
N VAL A 3 80.74 5.99 -1.44
CA VAL A 3 79.43 5.35 -1.45
C VAL A 3 78.58 6.04 -2.51
N LEU A 4 78.02 5.29 -3.45
CA LEU A 4 76.99 5.76 -4.37
C LEU A 4 75.64 5.33 -3.79
N VAL A 5 74.92 6.31 -3.24
CA VAL A 5 73.54 6.17 -2.76
C VAL A 5 72.62 6.27 -3.98
N THR A 6 72.00 5.18 -4.38
CA THR A 6 70.91 5.18 -5.36
C THR A 6 69.61 5.55 -4.66
N ALA A 7 69.07 6.73 -5.00
CA ALA A 7 67.76 7.19 -4.55
C ALA A 7 66.65 6.44 -5.29
N SER A 8 65.89 5.61 -4.58
CA SER A 8 64.66 5.00 -5.10
C SER A 8 63.50 5.98 -4.90
N LEU A 9 62.98 6.56 -5.99
CA LEU A 9 61.71 7.29 -5.97
C LEU A 9 60.56 6.30 -5.78
N LEU A 10 59.89 6.38 -4.63
CA LEU A 10 58.64 5.69 -4.33
C LEU A 10 57.49 6.46 -4.99
N ALA A 11 57.00 5.98 -6.14
CA ALA A 11 55.78 6.50 -6.74
C ALA A 11 54.56 5.95 -5.98
N LEU A 12 53.95 6.77 -5.12
CA LEU A 12 52.64 6.48 -4.53
C LEU A 12 51.58 6.50 -5.63
N LEU A 13 51.13 5.31 -6.07
CA LEU A 13 49.92 5.16 -6.86
C LEU A 13 48.72 5.36 -5.94
N LEU A 14 48.14 6.56 -5.97
CA LEU A 14 46.82 6.84 -5.40
C LEU A 14 45.76 6.08 -6.21
N SER A 15 45.29 4.95 -5.69
CA SER A 15 44.15 4.22 -6.23
C SER A 15 42.89 5.09 -6.17
N PRO A 16 42.20 5.36 -7.28
CA PRO A 16 40.91 6.02 -7.21
C PRO A 16 39.90 5.04 -6.61
N THR A 17 39.43 5.35 -5.41
CA THR A 17 38.24 4.71 -4.85
C THR A 17 37.05 5.06 -5.74
N VAL A 18 36.73 4.17 -6.68
CA VAL A 18 35.46 4.21 -7.41
C VAL A 18 34.37 3.88 -6.39
N ARG A 19 33.79 4.93 -5.83
CA ARG A 19 32.54 4.85 -5.09
C ARG A 19 31.45 4.61 -6.13
N GLU A 20 31.20 3.33 -6.42
CA GLU A 20 30.13 2.90 -7.31
C GLU A 20 28.80 3.22 -6.60
N VAL A 21 28.30 4.44 -6.80
CA VAL A 21 26.93 4.78 -6.43
C VAL A 21 26.05 4.03 -7.42
N ALA A 22 25.67 2.80 -7.06
CA ALA A 22 24.68 2.04 -7.80
C ALA A 22 23.45 2.93 -8.01
N ALA A 23 23.25 3.40 -9.24
CA ALA A 23 22.08 4.16 -9.62
C ALA A 23 20.86 3.30 -9.31
N LYS A 24 20.10 3.67 -8.28
CA LYS A 24 18.88 2.97 -7.87
C LYS A 24 17.94 3.00 -9.07
N GLN A 25 17.82 1.89 -9.79
CA GLN A 25 16.90 1.77 -10.94
C GLN A 25 15.54 2.30 -10.51
N THR A 26 15.07 3.32 -11.22
CA THR A 26 13.79 3.95 -10.95
C THR A 26 12.68 3.01 -11.39
N LYS A 27 11.98 2.45 -10.40
CA LYS A 27 10.85 1.56 -10.59
C LYS A 27 9.78 2.24 -11.47
N THR A 28 9.56 1.72 -12.68
CA THR A 28 8.58 2.28 -13.65
C THR A 28 7.17 2.23 -13.07
N HIS A 29 6.41 3.31 -13.22
CA HIS A 29 5.02 3.37 -12.76
C HIS A 29 4.15 2.31 -13.47
N PRO A 30 3.17 1.67 -12.80
CA PRO A 30 2.28 0.72 -13.45
C PRO A 30 1.48 1.38 -14.57
N GLU A 31 1.23 0.63 -15.64
CA GLU A 31 0.32 1.06 -16.69
C GLU A 31 -1.12 0.99 -16.18
N ILE A 32 -1.85 2.10 -16.31
CA ILE A 32 -3.26 2.21 -15.95
C ILE A 32 -4.03 2.53 -17.23
N GLN A 33 -5.00 1.70 -17.59
CA GLN A 33 -5.85 1.89 -18.76
C GLN A 33 -7.28 2.14 -18.29
N VAL A 34 -7.76 3.38 -18.39
CA VAL A 34 -9.16 3.71 -18.14
C VAL A 34 -9.94 3.42 -19.41
N VAL A 35 -10.90 2.48 -19.35
CA VAL A 35 -11.71 2.13 -20.52
C VAL A 35 -12.90 3.07 -20.68
N ASP A 36 -13.40 3.21 -21.91
CA ASP A 36 -14.63 3.96 -22.17
C ASP A 36 -15.83 3.18 -21.60
N ALA A 37 -16.47 3.75 -20.58
CA ALA A 37 -17.48 3.08 -19.77
C ALA A 37 -18.54 4.07 -19.26
N ASN A 38 -18.99 4.99 -20.11
CA ASN A 38 -20.00 6.00 -19.79
C ASN A 38 -19.61 6.83 -18.55
N TRP A 39 -18.35 7.24 -18.47
CA TRP A 39 -17.90 8.15 -17.42
C TRP A 39 -18.48 9.53 -17.64
N GLN A 40 -18.79 10.24 -16.54
CA GLN A 40 -19.18 11.65 -16.59
C GLN A 40 -17.96 12.59 -16.58
N ALA A 41 -16.77 12.06 -16.26
CA ALA A 41 -15.49 12.76 -16.35
C ALA A 41 -14.69 12.25 -17.56
N SER A 42 -13.74 13.06 -18.05
CA SER A 42 -12.90 12.64 -19.17
C SER A 42 -11.95 11.51 -18.75
N LEU A 43 -11.69 10.55 -19.66
CA LEU A 43 -10.77 9.43 -19.39
C LEU A 43 -9.37 9.92 -19.01
N ARG A 44 -8.92 11.02 -19.62
CA ARG A 44 -7.62 11.65 -19.34
C ARG A 44 -7.52 12.15 -17.90
N ASP A 45 -8.58 12.81 -17.42
CA ASP A 45 -8.64 13.36 -16.08
C ASP A 45 -8.75 12.27 -15.02
N ILE A 46 -9.56 11.24 -15.29
CA ILE A 46 -9.62 10.04 -14.44
C ILE A 46 -8.22 9.42 -14.35
N HIS A 47 -7.59 9.11 -15.49
CA HIS A 47 -6.24 8.54 -15.53
C HIS A 47 -5.24 9.39 -14.73
N ALA A 48 -5.28 10.72 -14.85
CA ALA A 48 -4.41 11.63 -14.11
C ALA A 48 -4.59 11.53 -12.57
N VAL A 49 -5.82 11.40 -12.10
CA VAL A 49 -6.13 11.19 -10.67
C VAL A 49 -5.64 9.81 -10.21
N LEU A 50 -5.95 8.75 -10.96
CA LEU A 50 -5.55 7.37 -10.62
C LEU A 50 -4.03 7.23 -10.56
N HIS A 51 -3.32 7.80 -11.55
CA HIS A 51 -1.88 7.86 -11.58
C HIS A 51 -1.32 8.62 -10.36
N SER A 52 -1.93 9.76 -9.98
CA SER A 52 -1.51 10.51 -8.78
C SER A 52 -1.66 9.69 -7.51
N ALA A 53 -2.74 8.91 -7.40
CA ALA A 53 -3.04 8.05 -6.26
C ALA A 53 -2.05 6.88 -6.16
N SER A 54 -1.88 6.08 -7.21
CA SER A 54 -0.92 4.96 -7.21
C SER A 54 0.52 5.43 -7.05
N SER A 55 0.87 6.62 -7.53
CA SER A 55 2.21 7.21 -7.32
C SER A 55 2.58 7.42 -5.85
N GLN A 56 1.59 7.48 -4.94
CA GLN A 56 1.87 7.58 -3.51
C GLN A 56 2.25 6.24 -2.89
N LEU A 57 1.72 5.13 -3.40
CA LEU A 57 1.92 3.77 -2.85
C LEU A 57 3.00 2.99 -3.59
N TRP A 58 3.05 3.11 -4.92
CA TRP A 58 3.90 2.31 -5.79
C TRP A 58 5.39 2.34 -5.46
N PRO A 59 6.01 3.49 -5.12
CA PRO A 59 7.41 3.52 -4.73
C PRO A 59 7.75 2.62 -3.52
N HIS A 60 6.75 2.31 -2.69
CA HIS A 60 6.89 1.55 -1.46
C HIS A 60 6.45 0.09 -1.57
N ALA A 61 5.78 -0.30 -2.65
CA ALA A 61 5.37 -1.67 -2.91
C ALA A 61 6.58 -2.58 -3.22
N ALA A 62 6.53 -3.85 -2.83
CA ALA A 62 7.65 -4.79 -3.02
C ALA A 62 7.83 -5.25 -4.49
N GLN A 63 6.74 -5.32 -5.23
CA GLN A 63 6.70 -5.71 -6.64
C GLN A 63 7.59 -4.76 -7.46
N GLN A 64 8.35 -5.25 -8.44
CA GLN A 64 9.14 -4.39 -9.34
C GLN A 64 8.38 -3.95 -10.58
N LYS A 65 7.37 -4.74 -10.98
CA LYS A 65 6.50 -4.51 -12.12
C LYS A 65 5.10 -5.03 -11.80
N LEU A 66 4.09 -4.42 -12.41
CA LEU A 66 2.73 -4.96 -12.50
C LEU A 66 2.34 -5.11 -13.96
N ASN A 67 1.45 -6.05 -14.25
CA ASN A 67 0.69 -6.03 -15.50
C ASN A 67 -0.28 -4.85 -15.49
N THR A 68 -0.77 -4.47 -16.68
CA THR A 68 -1.69 -3.36 -16.86
C THR A 68 -2.90 -3.47 -15.93
N ILE A 69 -3.27 -2.34 -15.34
CA ILE A 69 -4.47 -2.19 -14.50
C ILE A 69 -5.55 -1.56 -15.38
N VAL A 70 -6.53 -2.37 -15.78
CA VAL A 70 -7.66 -1.94 -16.59
C VAL A 70 -8.76 -1.47 -15.65
N VAL A 71 -9.13 -0.20 -15.76
CA VAL A 71 -10.08 0.48 -14.87
C VAL A 71 -11.37 0.76 -15.60
N ASN A 72 -12.48 0.25 -15.05
CA ASN A 72 -13.83 0.36 -15.57
C ASN A 72 -14.76 1.04 -14.55
N ARG A 73 -15.96 1.45 -14.98
CA ARG A 73 -17.01 1.99 -14.12
C ARG A 73 -17.90 0.87 -13.57
N SER A 74 -18.46 1.08 -12.38
CA SER A 74 -19.45 0.24 -11.72
C SER A 74 -20.50 1.13 -11.05
N ASP A 75 -21.71 0.59 -10.84
CA ASP A 75 -22.78 1.21 -10.06
C ASP A 75 -23.08 0.37 -8.77
N SER A 76 -22.19 -0.56 -8.43
CA SER A 76 -22.33 -1.51 -7.31
C SER A 76 -21.15 -1.46 -6.34
N GLY A 77 -20.49 -0.31 -6.21
CA GLY A 77 -19.26 -0.13 -5.43
C GLY A 77 -17.97 -0.44 -6.19
N PRO A 78 -16.81 -0.02 -5.62
CA PRO A 78 -15.49 -0.36 -6.16
C PRO A 78 -15.12 -1.81 -5.88
N ILE A 79 -14.34 -2.41 -6.78
CA ILE A 79 -13.86 -3.79 -6.64
C ILE A 79 -12.68 -4.08 -7.58
N VAL A 80 -11.67 -4.80 -7.09
CA VAL A 80 -10.71 -5.52 -7.92
C VAL A 80 -11.17 -6.96 -8.15
N LEU A 81 -11.28 -7.38 -9.41
CA LEU A 81 -11.75 -8.71 -9.75
C LEU A 81 -10.64 -9.75 -9.58
N PHE A 82 -10.99 -10.92 -9.04
CA PHE A 82 -10.06 -12.07 -8.97
C PHE A 82 -9.65 -12.59 -10.34
N ARG A 83 -10.54 -12.51 -11.34
CA ARG A 83 -10.22 -12.87 -12.72
C ARG A 83 -9.15 -11.92 -13.28
N ARG A 84 -8.31 -12.46 -14.15
CA ARG A 84 -7.24 -11.72 -14.84
C ARG A 84 -7.48 -11.78 -16.34
N GLY A 85 -7.03 -10.78 -17.07
CA GLY A 85 -7.05 -10.82 -18.55
C GLY A 85 -6.01 -11.80 -19.09
N ASP A 86 -6.03 -12.07 -20.39
CA ASP A 86 -5.16 -13.07 -21.04
C ASP A 86 -3.67 -12.76 -20.90
N LYS A 87 -3.31 -11.49 -20.70
CA LYS A 87 -1.93 -11.04 -20.42
C LYS A 87 -1.68 -10.82 -18.93
N GLY A 88 -2.56 -11.36 -18.09
CA GLY A 88 -2.56 -11.16 -16.65
C GLY A 88 -2.95 -9.76 -16.22
N GLN A 89 -3.76 -9.01 -16.99
CA GLN A 89 -4.23 -7.68 -16.55
C GLN A 89 -5.02 -7.77 -15.24
N TYR A 90 -4.93 -6.72 -14.42
CA TYR A 90 -5.83 -6.51 -13.30
C TYR A 90 -7.09 -5.80 -13.81
N PHE A 91 -8.26 -6.16 -13.28
CA PHE A 91 -9.51 -5.45 -13.56
C PHE A 91 -9.99 -4.77 -12.28
N VAL A 92 -10.09 -3.45 -12.33
CA VAL A 92 -10.59 -2.62 -11.23
C VAL A 92 -11.85 -1.91 -11.72
N ASN A 93 -12.93 -2.01 -10.96
CA ASN A 93 -14.13 -1.23 -11.18
C ASN A 93 -14.23 -0.15 -10.10
N LEU A 94 -14.63 1.06 -10.48
CA LEU A 94 -14.85 2.17 -9.55
C LEU A 94 -16.31 2.66 -9.64
N ASP A 95 -16.88 2.97 -8.49
CA ASP A 95 -18.24 3.52 -8.36
C ASP A 95 -18.14 4.98 -7.92
N THR A 96 -17.88 5.82 -8.91
CA THR A 96 -17.59 7.24 -8.72
C THR A 96 -18.53 8.07 -9.56
N ASN A 97 -18.85 9.28 -9.09
CA ASN A 97 -19.73 10.17 -9.81
C ASN A 97 -18.99 11.44 -10.26
N GLN A 98 -19.37 11.97 -11.42
CA GLN A 98 -18.91 13.27 -11.95
C GLN A 98 -17.38 13.47 -11.81
N GLN A 99 -16.98 14.65 -11.34
CA GLN A 99 -15.58 15.09 -11.13
C GLN A 99 -15.20 15.09 -9.64
N PHE A 100 -15.83 14.24 -8.81
CA PHE A 100 -15.46 14.12 -7.41
C PHE A 100 -14.14 13.35 -7.25
N TRP A 101 -13.00 13.99 -7.57
CA TRP A 101 -11.67 13.36 -7.59
C TRP A 101 -11.28 12.66 -6.30
N CYS A 102 -11.79 13.12 -5.14
CA CYS A 102 -11.63 12.39 -3.88
C CYS A 102 -12.18 10.96 -3.93
N GLN A 103 -13.33 10.71 -4.58
CA GLN A 103 -13.89 9.37 -4.71
C GLN A 103 -13.01 8.48 -5.58
N TYR A 104 -12.55 8.98 -6.74
CA TYR A 104 -11.64 8.24 -7.62
C TYR A 104 -10.33 7.88 -6.91
N ALA A 105 -9.69 8.86 -6.27
CA ALA A 105 -8.43 8.66 -5.56
C ALA A 105 -8.59 7.69 -4.39
N PHE A 106 -9.64 7.84 -3.59
CA PHE A 106 -9.90 6.98 -2.44
C PHE A 106 -10.20 5.54 -2.88
N GLN A 107 -11.17 5.33 -3.77
CA GLN A 107 -11.57 3.99 -4.19
C GLN A 107 -10.45 3.27 -4.95
N PHE A 108 -9.77 3.96 -5.87
CA PHE A 108 -8.67 3.33 -6.59
C PHE A 108 -7.49 2.98 -5.69
N SER A 109 -7.18 3.80 -4.68
CA SER A 109 -6.14 3.48 -3.71
C SER A 109 -6.48 2.23 -2.89
N HIS A 110 -7.77 2.03 -2.56
CA HIS A 110 -8.26 0.82 -1.91
C HIS A 110 -8.01 -0.42 -2.79
N GLU A 111 -8.46 -0.37 -4.04
CA GLU A 111 -8.30 -1.50 -4.97
C GLU A 111 -6.84 -1.75 -5.36
N PHE A 112 -6.05 -0.68 -5.49
CA PHE A 112 -4.60 -0.79 -5.65
C PHE A 112 -3.94 -1.40 -4.41
N GLY A 113 -4.48 -1.11 -3.22
CA GLY A 113 -4.17 -1.76 -1.94
C GLY A 113 -4.28 -3.28 -2.02
N HIS A 114 -5.39 -3.80 -2.55
CA HIS A 114 -5.57 -5.23 -2.77
C HIS A 114 -4.52 -5.80 -3.73
N ILE A 115 -4.24 -5.10 -4.83
CA ILE A 115 -3.20 -5.48 -5.80
C ILE A 115 -1.83 -5.60 -5.12
N ILE A 116 -1.41 -4.60 -4.33
CA ILE A 116 -0.14 -4.64 -3.62
C ILE A 116 -0.10 -5.69 -2.52
N CYS A 117 -1.25 -6.04 -1.93
CA CYS A 117 -1.37 -7.13 -0.94
C CYS A 117 -1.34 -8.53 -1.58
N GLY A 118 -1.31 -8.62 -2.92
CA GLY A 118 -1.36 -9.89 -3.63
C GLY A 118 -2.69 -10.61 -3.41
N TYR A 119 -3.81 -9.88 -3.45
CA TYR A 119 -5.16 -10.40 -3.24
C TYR A 119 -5.40 -11.75 -3.94
N LYS A 120 -6.07 -12.65 -3.23
CA LYS A 120 -6.32 -14.03 -3.67
C LYS A 120 -7.64 -14.54 -3.10
N ALA A 121 -8.36 -15.33 -3.89
CA ALA A 121 -9.52 -16.06 -3.41
C ALA A 121 -9.12 -17.07 -2.33
N GLY A 122 -9.98 -17.27 -1.34
CA GLY A 122 -9.72 -18.15 -0.20
C GLY A 122 -10.74 -17.96 0.90
N SER A 123 -10.42 -18.40 2.11
CA SER A 123 -11.21 -18.07 3.30
C SER A 123 -11.23 -16.55 3.50
N ASN A 124 -12.41 -16.05 3.89
CA ASN A 124 -12.64 -14.65 4.19
C ASN A 124 -12.50 -14.32 5.68
N ASP A 125 -12.14 -15.31 6.52
CA ASP A 125 -12.12 -15.17 7.98
C ASP A 125 -11.20 -14.04 8.48
N ASN A 126 -10.11 -13.80 7.75
CA ASN A 126 -9.13 -12.74 8.04
C ASN A 126 -9.09 -11.65 6.95
N GLN A 127 -10.03 -11.68 5.99
CA GLN A 127 -10.08 -10.69 4.91
C GLN A 127 -10.26 -9.28 5.46
N TRP A 128 -10.93 -9.13 6.61
CA TRP A 128 -11.10 -7.84 7.29
C TRP A 128 -9.77 -7.09 7.52
N PHE A 129 -8.67 -7.81 7.73
CA PHE A 129 -7.36 -7.19 7.94
C PHE A 129 -6.79 -6.62 6.63
N GLU A 130 -6.97 -7.33 5.53
CA GLU A 130 -6.66 -6.84 4.18
C GLU A 130 -7.52 -5.62 3.82
N GLU A 131 -8.83 -5.65 4.08
CA GLU A 131 -9.73 -4.49 3.88
C GLU A 131 -9.28 -3.28 4.72
N SER A 132 -8.83 -3.50 5.95
CA SER A 132 -8.31 -2.43 6.82
C SER A 132 -6.99 -1.85 6.31
N LEU A 133 -6.13 -2.67 5.72
CA LEU A 133 -4.91 -2.21 5.03
C LEU A 133 -5.23 -1.43 3.76
N CYS A 134 -6.25 -1.84 3.00
CA CYS A 134 -6.67 -1.15 1.77
C CYS A 134 -7.32 0.22 2.10
N GLU A 135 -8.13 0.29 3.15
CA GLU A 135 -8.64 1.56 3.68
C GLU A 135 -7.49 2.46 4.16
N THR A 136 -6.47 1.87 4.80
CA THR A 136 -5.23 2.59 5.17
C THR A 136 -4.50 3.13 3.94
N ALA A 137 -4.46 2.37 2.85
CA ALA A 137 -3.83 2.77 1.58
C ALA A 137 -4.52 4.01 0.99
N SER A 138 -5.85 4.04 1.06
CA SER A 138 -6.67 5.19 0.65
C SER A 138 -6.35 6.44 1.46
N LEU A 139 -6.37 6.35 2.79
CA LEU A 139 -6.07 7.49 3.67
C LEU A 139 -4.63 8.00 3.46
N PHE A 140 -3.67 7.07 3.36
CA PHE A 140 -2.26 7.38 3.10
C PHE A 140 -2.07 8.09 1.76
N ALA A 141 -2.66 7.58 0.68
CA ALA A 141 -2.57 8.18 -0.64
C ALA A 141 -3.19 9.59 -0.65
N MET A 142 -4.38 9.76 -0.07
CA MET A 142 -5.09 11.03 -0.03
C MET A 142 -4.29 12.12 0.70
N ARG A 143 -3.73 11.82 1.88
CA ARG A 143 -2.91 12.79 2.63
C ARG A 143 -1.64 13.18 1.88
N ARG A 144 -0.97 12.21 1.22
CA ARG A 144 0.23 12.49 0.42
C ARG A 144 -0.08 13.22 -0.88
N MET A 145 -1.22 12.93 -1.51
CA MET A 145 -1.70 13.67 -2.68
C MET A 145 -1.93 15.14 -2.35
N THR A 146 -2.47 15.48 -1.16
CA THR A 146 -2.59 16.88 -0.72
C THR A 146 -1.24 17.61 -0.74
N GLU A 147 -0.18 16.96 -0.26
CA GLU A 147 1.16 17.56 -0.27
C GLU A 147 1.76 17.61 -1.68
N ALA A 148 1.62 16.52 -2.45
CA ALA A 148 2.14 16.44 -3.81
C ALA A 148 1.49 17.47 -4.74
N TRP A 149 0.17 17.67 -4.65
CA TRP A 149 -0.57 18.57 -5.54
C TRP A 149 -0.29 20.06 -5.27
N LYS A 150 0.44 20.42 -4.21
CA LYS A 150 0.95 21.79 -4.04
C LYS A 150 1.89 22.19 -5.19
N THR A 151 2.68 21.24 -5.69
CA THR A 151 3.71 21.48 -6.71
C THR A 151 3.56 20.62 -7.95
N LYS A 152 2.97 19.43 -7.84
CA LYS A 152 2.89 18.40 -8.88
C LYS A 152 1.45 17.92 -9.13
N ALA A 153 0.48 18.83 -9.10
CA ALA A 153 -0.86 18.52 -9.60
C ALA A 153 -0.80 18.19 -11.10
N PRO A 154 -1.61 17.25 -11.62
CA PRO A 154 -1.59 16.90 -13.04
C PRO A 154 -1.84 18.08 -13.98
N TYR A 155 -2.67 19.02 -13.53
CA TYR A 155 -2.89 20.29 -14.20
C TYR A 155 -2.67 21.46 -13.22
N PRO A 156 -2.08 22.59 -13.65
CA PRO A 156 -1.80 23.72 -12.77
C PRO A 156 -3.04 24.26 -12.02
N ASN A 157 -4.21 24.27 -12.67
CA ASN A 157 -5.47 24.72 -12.07
C ASN A 157 -6.05 23.74 -11.03
N TRP A 158 -5.52 22.52 -10.91
CA TRP A 158 -5.97 21.54 -9.91
C TRP A 158 -5.24 21.64 -8.58
N LYS A 159 -4.20 22.48 -8.47
CA LYS A 159 -3.47 22.68 -7.20
C LYS A 159 -4.41 23.07 -6.04
N SER A 160 -5.42 23.89 -6.33
CA SER A 160 -6.43 24.33 -5.35
C SER A 160 -7.37 23.21 -4.89
N TYR A 161 -7.47 22.10 -5.63
CA TYR A 161 -8.23 20.93 -5.23
C TYR A 161 -7.48 20.08 -4.18
N GLY A 162 -6.15 20.15 -4.12
CA GLY A 162 -5.32 19.35 -3.22
C GLY A 162 -5.79 19.27 -1.75
N PRO A 163 -6.23 20.38 -1.11
CA PRO A 163 -6.79 20.36 0.23
C PRO A 163 -8.06 19.50 0.41
N GLN A 164 -8.84 19.27 -0.66
CA GLN A 164 -10.05 18.44 -0.61
C GLN A 164 -9.73 16.97 -0.32
N PHE A 165 -8.56 16.46 -0.74
CA PHE A 165 -8.14 15.09 -0.40
C PHE A 165 -7.92 14.92 1.11
N ARG A 166 -7.22 15.88 1.73
CA ARG A 166 -7.02 15.89 3.18
C ARG A 166 -8.35 16.01 3.93
N LYS A 167 -9.25 16.90 3.46
CA LYS A 167 -10.58 17.02 4.05
C LYS A 167 -11.33 15.69 4.00
N TYR A 168 -11.40 15.06 2.82
CA TYR A 168 -12.10 13.79 2.65
C TYR A 168 -11.49 12.68 3.53
N ALA A 169 -10.15 12.57 3.59
CA ALA A 169 -9.49 11.61 4.46
C ALA A 169 -9.78 11.88 5.95
N GLN A 170 -9.84 13.15 6.36
CA GLN A 170 -10.16 13.52 7.73
C GLN A 170 -11.62 13.24 8.08
N ASP A 171 -12.57 13.56 7.19
CA ASP A 171 -13.99 13.24 7.36
C ASP A 171 -14.18 11.73 7.59
N ARG A 172 -13.47 10.88 6.82
CA ARG A 172 -13.49 9.40 6.99
C ARG A 172 -12.93 8.94 8.33
N ILE A 173 -11.86 9.58 8.82
CA ILE A 173 -11.26 9.27 10.12
C ILE A 173 -12.20 9.68 11.26
N ASP A 174 -12.81 10.86 11.15
CA ASP A 174 -13.69 11.45 12.16
C ASP A 174 -15.04 10.73 12.24
N GLU A 175 -15.51 10.14 11.14
CA GLU A 175 -16.73 9.32 11.09
C GLU A 175 -16.61 8.03 11.93
N HIS A 176 -15.40 7.47 12.02
CA HIS A 176 -15.15 6.15 12.63
C HIS A 176 -13.96 6.17 13.62
N PRO A 177 -14.00 7.07 14.63
CA PRO A 177 -12.85 7.33 15.48
C PRO A 177 -12.51 6.12 16.35
N TRP A 178 -11.23 5.99 16.67
CA TRP A 178 -10.79 4.99 17.63
C TRP A 178 -11.36 5.29 19.03
N PRO A 179 -11.94 4.30 19.74
CA PRO A 179 -12.47 4.54 21.08
C PRO A 179 -11.35 4.90 22.05
N LYS A 180 -11.58 5.95 22.84
CA LYS A 180 -10.61 6.43 23.84
C LYS A 180 -10.23 5.30 24.81
N GLN A 181 -8.97 5.30 25.24
CA GLN A 181 -8.43 4.42 26.30
C GLN A 181 -8.45 2.91 25.98
N LYS A 182 -8.68 2.50 24.72
CA LYS A 182 -8.53 1.09 24.31
C LYS A 182 -7.24 0.86 23.56
N THR A 183 -6.53 -0.19 23.95
CA THR A 183 -5.45 -0.76 23.13
C THR A 183 -6.04 -1.49 21.92
N ILE A 184 -5.27 -1.62 20.83
CA ILE A 184 -5.66 -2.41 19.64
C ILE A 184 -6.00 -3.84 20.04
N ALA A 185 -5.23 -4.45 20.93
CA ALA A 185 -5.47 -5.80 21.44
C ALA A 185 -6.83 -5.93 22.15
N GLN A 186 -7.21 -4.97 23.01
CA GLN A 186 -8.52 -4.99 23.69
C GLN A 186 -9.65 -4.84 22.69
N TRP A 187 -9.58 -3.84 21.81
CA TRP A 187 -10.60 -3.60 20.80
C TRP A 187 -10.77 -4.80 19.86
N TYR A 188 -9.67 -5.38 19.40
CA TYR A 188 -9.73 -6.57 18.54
C TYR A 188 -10.42 -7.74 19.23
N ARG A 189 -10.10 -8.05 20.49
CA ARG A 189 -10.77 -9.14 21.23
C ARG A 189 -12.29 -8.97 21.30
N GLU A 190 -12.77 -7.74 21.44
CA GLU A 190 -14.21 -7.44 21.50
C GLU A 190 -14.89 -7.49 20.12
N ASN A 191 -14.13 -7.34 19.04
CA ASN A 191 -14.66 -7.17 17.68
C ASN A 191 -14.29 -8.30 16.71
N ALA A 192 -13.46 -9.26 17.12
CA ALA A 192 -12.92 -10.31 16.26
C ALA A 192 -14.02 -11.11 15.53
N ASP A 193 -15.07 -11.53 16.26
CA ASP A 193 -16.18 -12.28 15.66
C ASP A 193 -16.97 -11.46 14.65
N ALA A 194 -17.18 -10.16 14.93
CA ALA A 194 -17.89 -9.27 14.01
C ALA A 194 -17.08 -8.99 12.74
N LEU A 195 -15.77 -8.79 12.88
CA LEU A 195 -14.83 -8.65 11.77
C LEU A 195 -14.78 -9.91 10.90
N ARG A 196 -14.78 -11.08 11.52
CA ARG A 196 -14.79 -12.36 10.81
C ARG A 196 -16.09 -12.61 10.05
N LYS A 197 -17.24 -12.31 10.67
CA LYS A 197 -18.57 -12.49 10.06
C LYS A 197 -18.84 -11.52 8.92
N ASN A 198 -18.35 -10.28 9.03
CA ASN A 198 -18.51 -9.25 8.00
C ASN A 198 -17.14 -8.59 7.73
N PRO A 199 -16.30 -9.19 6.85
CA PRO A 199 -14.94 -8.71 6.65
C PRO A 199 -14.86 -7.34 5.98
N THR A 200 -15.90 -6.95 5.23
CA THR A 200 -16.02 -5.68 4.53
C THR A 200 -16.81 -4.65 5.35
N ASN A 201 -16.87 -4.79 6.68
CA ASN A 201 -17.51 -3.81 7.56
C ASN A 201 -16.70 -2.51 7.58
N ARG A 202 -17.08 -1.58 6.69
CA ARG A 202 -16.40 -0.30 6.47
C ARG A 202 -16.13 0.46 7.76
N GLN A 203 -17.11 0.59 8.65
CA GLN A 203 -16.92 1.27 9.93
C GLN A 203 -15.74 0.67 10.71
N LYS A 204 -15.72 -0.65 10.88
CA LYS A 204 -14.66 -1.33 11.63
C LYS A 204 -13.32 -1.31 10.90
N ASN A 205 -13.32 -1.49 9.58
CA ASN A 205 -12.11 -1.43 8.77
C ASN A 205 -11.47 -0.04 8.84
N THR A 206 -12.25 1.03 8.74
CA THR A 206 -11.77 2.41 8.89
C THR A 206 -11.28 2.68 10.30
N THR A 207 -11.98 2.21 11.35
CA THR A 207 -11.49 2.34 12.73
C THR A 207 -10.10 1.71 12.90
N VAL A 208 -9.87 0.49 12.39
CA VAL A 208 -8.54 -0.13 12.39
C VAL A 208 -7.54 0.68 11.55
N ALA A 209 -7.95 1.15 10.36
CA ALA A 209 -7.10 1.95 9.49
C ALA A 209 -6.59 3.24 10.17
N THR A 210 -7.38 3.87 11.05
CA THR A 210 -6.91 5.04 11.82
C THR A 210 -5.68 4.75 12.68
N GLN A 211 -5.52 3.49 13.13
CA GLN A 211 -4.38 3.07 13.95
C GLN A 211 -3.20 2.62 13.10
N LEU A 212 -3.46 2.04 11.92
CA LEU A 212 -2.43 1.60 11.00
C LEU A 212 -1.81 2.77 10.23
N LEU A 213 -2.60 3.78 9.89
CA LEU A 213 -2.17 4.94 9.12
C LEU A 213 -0.87 5.60 9.64
N PRO A 214 -0.75 6.01 10.92
CA PRO A 214 0.48 6.62 11.41
C PRO A 214 1.72 5.71 11.29
N ILE A 215 1.54 4.39 11.39
CA ILE A 215 2.63 3.41 11.26
C ILE A 215 3.18 3.40 9.83
N PHE A 216 2.30 3.46 8.82
CA PHE A 216 2.71 3.51 7.42
C PHE A 216 3.16 4.92 6.99
N GLU A 217 2.60 5.99 7.57
CA GLU A 217 3.07 7.36 7.34
C GLU A 217 4.49 7.60 7.89
N GLU A 218 4.79 7.06 9.08
CA GLU A 218 6.11 7.14 9.70
C GLU A 218 7.19 6.46 8.85
N LYS A 219 6.89 5.25 8.34
CA LYS A 219 7.83 4.47 7.53
C LYS A 219 7.13 3.82 6.33
N PRO A 220 6.98 4.55 5.22
CA PRO A 220 6.30 4.07 4.03
C PRO A 220 6.84 2.74 3.46
N GLU A 221 8.13 2.43 3.62
CA GLU A 221 8.73 1.18 3.17
C GLU A 221 8.11 -0.07 3.82
N ARG A 222 7.36 0.09 4.92
CA ARG A 222 6.56 -0.96 5.53
C ARG A 222 5.50 -1.53 4.58
N TRP A 223 5.02 -0.76 3.58
CA TRP A 223 4.12 -1.26 2.52
C TRP A 223 4.70 -2.47 1.77
N ALA A 224 6.02 -2.60 1.66
CA ALA A 224 6.63 -3.76 1.02
C ALA A 224 6.29 -5.09 1.72
N ALA A 225 5.96 -5.07 3.01
CA ALA A 225 5.57 -6.28 3.73
C ALA A 225 4.20 -6.81 3.27
N THR A 226 3.28 -5.95 2.82
CA THR A 226 1.91 -6.37 2.50
C THR A 226 1.84 -7.27 1.27
N ALA A 227 2.84 -7.22 0.37
CA ALA A 227 2.96 -8.12 -0.77
C ALA A 227 3.00 -9.61 -0.43
N TYR A 228 3.33 -9.94 0.83
CA TYR A 228 3.43 -11.31 1.31
C TYR A 228 2.22 -11.75 2.13
N LEU A 229 1.22 -10.88 2.29
CA LEU A 229 0.06 -11.06 3.16
C LEU A 229 -0.77 -12.29 2.78
N ASN A 230 -0.98 -12.50 1.49
CA ASN A 230 -1.86 -13.53 0.96
C ASN A 230 -1.14 -14.72 0.29
N VAL A 231 0.18 -14.85 0.47
CA VAL A 231 0.98 -15.94 -0.12
C VAL A 231 0.45 -17.32 0.28
N GLY A 232 0.16 -17.51 1.58
CA GLY A 232 -0.39 -18.75 2.13
C GLY A 232 -1.92 -18.88 2.06
N LYS A 233 -2.64 -17.96 1.40
CA LYS A 233 -4.11 -17.94 1.43
C LYS A 233 -4.69 -19.16 0.70
N THR A 234 -5.59 -19.85 1.40
CA THR A 234 -6.35 -21.05 0.96
C THR A 234 -7.80 -20.95 1.43
N ASN A 235 -8.66 -21.91 1.05
CA ASN A 235 -10.04 -22.01 1.54
C ASN A 235 -10.16 -22.48 3.00
N LYS A 236 -9.05 -22.88 3.64
CA LYS A 236 -9.08 -23.35 5.02
C LYS A 236 -9.23 -22.16 5.97
N SER A 237 -10.22 -22.25 6.86
CA SER A 237 -10.37 -21.36 8.00
C SER A 237 -9.16 -21.46 8.93
N ILE A 238 -8.55 -20.34 9.26
CA ILE A 238 -7.47 -20.22 10.25
C ILE A 238 -7.74 -19.02 11.16
N ASP A 239 -7.27 -19.09 12.41
CA ASP A 239 -7.33 -17.93 13.31
C ASP A 239 -6.37 -16.82 12.87
N PHE A 240 -6.62 -15.60 13.36
CA PHE A 240 -5.84 -14.43 12.98
C PHE A 240 -4.37 -14.51 13.42
N ARG A 241 -4.07 -15.20 14.53
CA ARG A 241 -2.68 -15.38 14.99
C ARG A 241 -1.89 -16.24 14.01
N THR A 242 -2.49 -17.31 13.51
CA THR A 242 -1.93 -18.20 12.49
C THR A 242 -1.75 -17.44 11.19
N TYR A 243 -2.75 -16.65 10.77
CA TYR A 243 -2.65 -15.78 9.61
C TYR A 243 -1.47 -14.78 9.68
N LEU A 244 -1.27 -14.12 10.82
CA LEU A 244 -0.12 -13.23 11.04
C LEU A 244 1.22 -13.98 11.08
N ALA A 245 1.24 -15.21 11.61
CA ALA A 245 2.43 -16.06 11.59
C ALA A 245 2.82 -16.45 10.17
N ASP A 246 1.85 -16.81 9.33
CA ASP A 246 2.04 -17.15 7.93
C ASP A 246 2.51 -15.95 7.12
N TRP A 247 1.90 -14.76 7.32
CA TRP A 247 2.35 -13.51 6.70
C TRP A 247 3.81 -13.21 7.05
N ARG A 248 4.19 -13.33 8.34
CA ARG A 248 5.58 -13.11 8.76
C ARG A 248 6.52 -14.16 8.15
N ALA A 249 6.10 -15.42 8.05
CA ALA A 249 6.92 -16.48 7.48
C ALA A 249 7.22 -16.22 5.99
N ALA A 250 6.22 -15.75 5.24
CA ALA A 250 6.35 -15.42 3.83
C ALA A 250 7.17 -14.14 3.56
N CYS A 251 7.27 -13.23 4.53
CA CYS A 251 8.06 -12.00 4.40
C CYS A 251 9.57 -12.28 4.26
N PRO A 252 10.30 -11.52 3.41
CA PRO A 252 11.75 -11.42 3.48
C PRO A 252 12.22 -10.94 4.85
N LEU A 253 13.46 -11.28 5.24
CA LEU A 253 14.00 -11.02 6.57
C LEU A 253 13.81 -9.57 7.04
N LYS A 254 14.06 -8.59 6.15
CA LYS A 254 13.92 -7.15 6.42
C LYS A 254 12.50 -6.72 6.83
N ASN A 255 11.47 -7.50 6.49
CA ASN A 255 10.06 -7.19 6.77
C ASN A 255 9.50 -7.98 7.98
N LYS A 256 10.16 -9.07 8.42
CA LYS A 256 9.65 -9.94 9.50
C LYS A 256 9.51 -9.21 10.84
N ALA A 257 10.41 -8.27 11.15
CA ALA A 257 10.35 -7.48 12.37
C ALA A 257 9.07 -6.62 12.43
N PHE A 258 8.73 -5.97 11.32
CA PHE A 258 7.51 -5.17 11.19
C PHE A 258 6.24 -6.01 11.39
N VAL A 259 6.15 -7.19 10.77
CA VAL A 259 4.97 -8.06 10.97
C VAL A 259 4.86 -8.51 12.44
N THR A 260 5.99 -8.73 13.11
CA THR A 260 6.02 -9.05 14.54
C THR A 260 5.54 -7.88 15.40
N GLU A 261 5.88 -6.65 15.04
CA GLU A 261 5.39 -5.41 15.67
C GLU A 261 3.86 -5.31 15.53
N ILE A 262 3.33 -5.50 14.31
CA ILE A 262 1.88 -5.52 14.07
C ILE A 262 1.19 -6.59 14.92
N ALA A 263 1.71 -7.82 14.95
CA ALA A 263 1.12 -8.87 15.77
C ALA A 263 1.08 -8.51 17.26
N ARG A 264 2.12 -7.83 17.77
CA ARG A 264 2.13 -7.34 19.16
C ARG A 264 1.06 -6.28 19.43
N LEU A 265 0.76 -5.39 18.48
CA LEU A 265 -0.32 -4.42 18.64
C LEU A 265 -1.67 -5.11 18.87
N PHE A 266 -1.91 -6.22 18.18
CA PHE A 266 -3.09 -7.07 18.37
C PHE A 266 -3.01 -8.01 19.58
N GLY A 267 -1.96 -7.88 20.42
CA GLY A 267 -1.77 -8.69 21.62
C GLY A 267 -1.30 -10.11 21.35
N MET A 268 -0.69 -10.37 20.18
CA MET A 268 -0.30 -11.69 19.73
C MET A 268 1.21 -11.91 19.80
N LYS A 269 1.61 -13.02 20.39
CA LYS A 269 2.99 -13.53 20.31
C LYS A 269 3.08 -14.58 19.21
N LEU A 270 3.76 -14.24 18.12
CA LEU A 270 4.03 -15.16 17.03
C LEU A 270 5.12 -16.18 17.44
N PRO A 271 5.10 -17.43 16.94
CA PRO A 271 6.14 -18.42 17.21
C PRO A 271 7.54 -17.89 16.87
N SER A 272 8.61 -18.37 17.50
CA SER A 272 9.97 -18.08 17.03
C SER A 272 10.22 -18.90 15.76
N GLY A 273 10.19 -18.27 14.58
CA GLY A 273 10.24 -18.98 13.30
C GLY A 273 11.60 -18.86 12.62
N ASN A 274 12.46 -19.87 12.79
CA ASN A 274 13.41 -20.32 11.77
C ASN A 274 12.75 -21.51 11.05
N ARG A 275 12.04 -21.23 9.96
CA ARG A 275 11.74 -22.17 8.89
C ARG A 275 11.85 -21.40 7.57
#